data_AF-A0A0C3IPT5-F1
#
_entry.id   AF-A0A0C3IPT5-F1
#
_cell.length_a   1.000
_cell.length_b   1.000
_cell.length_c   1.000
_cell.angle_alpha   90.00
_cell.angle_beta   90.00
_cell.angle_gamma   90.00
#
_symmetry.space_group_name_H-M   'P 1'
#
loop_
_entity.id
_entity.type
_entity.pdbx_description
1 polymer ?
#
loop_
_entity_poly.entity_id
_entity_poly.type
_entity_poly.pdbx_seq_one_letter_code
_entity_poly.pdbx_strand_id
1 'polypeptide(L)'
;ETYGEENLIEPLPVSPDQVASLCYTSGTTNLPKGAILTHMNLASSAYANTFGAGFPQGCCRISYMPLAHIYERICELTGILVGGCIGYFTGDPLCLMDDTRALKPHFFPSVPRVLNRVYQAAVSVGNVPGVKGDIFRTALQTKLDQFHKTGVNTHLIWDALVFRKVRSRLLDVVLEWLTQRSG
;
A
#
# COMPACT_ATOMS: atom_id res chain seq x y z
N GLU A 1 26.35 -18.09 -4.27
CA GLU A 1 27.08 -17.93 -3.00
C GLU A 1 28.59 -18.03 -3.19
N THR A 2 29.12 -19.12 -3.76
CA THR A 2 30.57 -19.37 -3.90
C THR A 2 31.38 -18.21 -4.50
N TYR A 3 30.89 -17.58 -5.57
CA TYR A 3 31.56 -16.40 -6.16
C TYR A 3 31.65 -15.20 -5.20
N GLY A 4 30.64 -14.99 -4.35
CA GLY A 4 30.63 -13.90 -3.38
C GLY A 4 31.54 -14.17 -2.18
N GLU A 5 31.64 -15.43 -1.75
CA GLU A 5 32.55 -15.86 -0.68
C GLU A 5 34.02 -15.73 -1.10
N GLU A 6 34.31 -16.02 -2.37
CA GLU A 6 35.66 -15.92 -2.94
C GLU A 6 36.08 -14.48 -3.26
N ASN A 7 35.12 -13.55 -3.38
CA ASN A 7 35.35 -12.16 -3.81
C ASN A 7 34.76 -11.17 -2.80
N LEU A 8 35.13 -11.30 -1.53
CA LEU A 8 34.73 -10.35 -0.50
C LEU A 8 35.32 -8.97 -0.79
N ILE A 9 34.44 -7.99 -0.99
CA ILE A 9 34.80 -6.59 -1.08
C ILE A 9 34.57 -5.93 0.28
N GLU A 10 35.48 -5.04 0.69
CA GLU A 10 35.24 -4.23 1.88
C GLU A 10 33.97 -3.39 1.68
N PRO A 11 33.15 -3.22 2.73
CA PRO A 11 32.00 -2.33 2.67
C PRO A 11 32.45 -0.93 2.28
N LEU A 12 31.87 -0.41 1.20
CA LEU A 12 32.17 0.94 0.74
C LEU A 12 31.73 1.94 1.82
N PRO A 13 32.57 2.93 2.18
CA PRO A 13 32.17 3.96 3.13
C PRO A 13 31.01 4.77 2.55
N VAL A 14 29.92 4.90 3.30
CA VAL A 14 28.71 5.61 2.87
C VAL A 14 28.62 6.95 3.58
N SER A 15 28.43 8.03 2.82
CA SER A 15 28.12 9.36 3.34
C SER A 15 26.65 9.72 3.06
N PRO A 16 25.96 10.45 3.96
CA PRO A 16 24.57 10.87 3.73
C PRO A 16 24.37 11.69 2.44
N ASP A 17 25.37 12.48 2.04
CA ASP A 17 25.30 13.33 0.84
C ASP A 17 25.69 12.60 -0.46
N GLN A 18 26.16 11.36 -0.34
CA GLN A 18 26.51 10.55 -1.50
C GLN A 18 25.24 10.20 -2.29
N VAL A 19 25.36 10.29 -3.62
CA VAL A 19 24.28 9.90 -4.54
C VAL A 19 24.01 8.41 -4.40
N ALA A 20 22.77 8.07 -4.02
CA ALA A 20 22.30 6.69 -3.88
C ALA A 20 21.54 6.23 -5.12
N SER A 21 20.82 7.14 -5.80
CA SER A 21 19.98 6.77 -6.93
C SER A 21 19.68 7.95 -7.87
N LEU A 22 19.41 7.61 -9.14
CA LEU A 22 18.75 8.47 -10.10
C LEU A 22 17.30 7.99 -10.33
N CYS A 23 16.33 8.89 -10.21
CA CYS A 23 14.93 8.58 -10.48
C CYS A 23 14.46 9.35 -11.73
N TYR A 24 14.26 8.64 -12.84
CA TYR A 24 13.81 9.26 -14.08
C TYR A 24 12.31 9.51 -14.07
N THR A 25 11.92 10.68 -14.57
CA THR A 25 10.52 11.07 -14.73
C THR A 25 10.27 11.50 -16.17
N SER A 26 9.06 11.26 -16.69
CA SER A 26 8.74 11.49 -18.10
C SER A 26 8.92 12.94 -18.54
N GLY A 27 8.83 13.91 -17.62
CA GLY A 27 9.01 15.33 -17.90
C GLY A 27 7.98 15.90 -18.89
N THR A 28 7.74 17.21 -18.86
CA THR A 28 6.84 17.88 -19.83
C THR A 28 7.51 18.13 -21.19
N THR A 29 8.79 17.79 -21.33
CA THR A 29 9.67 18.18 -22.46
C THR A 29 10.04 17.01 -23.38
N ASN A 30 9.32 15.89 -23.31
CA ASN A 30 9.58 14.62 -24.00
C ASN A 30 10.94 13.94 -23.70
N LEU A 31 11.85 14.62 -23.00
CA LEU A 31 13.12 14.09 -22.54
C LEU A 31 13.03 13.75 -21.04
N PRO A 32 13.26 12.47 -20.65
CA PRO A 32 13.26 12.09 -19.25
C PRO A 32 14.32 12.84 -18.44
N LYS A 33 13.92 13.39 -17.29
CA LYS A 33 14.84 14.05 -16.35
C LYS A 33 15.11 13.14 -15.16
N GLY A 34 16.39 12.93 -14.85
CA GLY A 34 16.82 12.15 -13.69
C GLY A 34 16.89 13.03 -12.44
N ALA A 35 16.05 12.76 -11.45
CA ALA A 35 16.18 13.34 -10.12
C ALA A 35 17.31 12.63 -9.38
N ILE A 36 18.29 13.41 -8.91
CA ILE A 36 19.40 12.91 -8.09
C ILE A 36 18.89 12.75 -6.65
N LEU A 37 19.04 11.56 -6.08
CA LEU A 37 18.63 11.24 -4.72
C LEU A 37 19.84 10.74 -3.93
N THR A 38 20.12 11.41 -2.82
CA THR A 38 21.18 11.01 -1.88
C THR A 38 20.69 9.96 -0.89
N HIS A 39 21.62 9.33 -0.16
CA HIS A 39 21.28 8.46 0.97
C HIS A 39 20.41 9.19 2.00
N MET A 40 20.76 10.45 2.32
CA MET A 40 19.98 11.27 3.26
C MET A 40 18.55 11.49 2.78
N ASN A 41 18.32 11.78 1.49
CA ASN A 41 16.97 11.98 0.96
C ASN A 41 16.09 10.73 1.15
N LEU A 42 16.64 9.56 0.82
CA LEU A 42 15.92 8.29 0.91
C LEU A 42 15.68 7.88 2.36
N ALA A 43 16.70 7.94 3.21
CA ALA A 43 16.62 7.56 4.62
C ALA A 43 15.68 8.46 5.41
N SER A 44 15.79 9.78 5.23
CA SER A 44 14.89 10.74 5.90
C SER A 44 13.43 10.57 5.47
N SER A 45 13.17 10.31 4.19
CA SER A 45 11.81 10.04 3.70
C SER A 45 11.24 8.73 4.27
N ALA A 46 12.06 7.67 4.31
CA ALA A 46 11.64 6.39 4.86
C ALA A 46 11.37 6.48 6.38
N TYR A 47 12.20 7.24 7.11
CA TYR A 47 12.03 7.52 8.53
C TYR A 47 10.83 8.42 8.80
N ALA A 48 10.58 9.45 7.98
CA ALA A 48 9.40 10.31 8.12
C ALA A 48 8.09 9.51 8.04
N ASN A 49 8.04 8.46 7.21
CA ASN A 49 6.87 7.59 7.11
C ASN A 49 6.58 6.79 8.39
N THR A 50 7.57 6.54 9.25
CA THR A 50 7.35 5.80 10.51
C THR A 50 6.52 6.61 11.52
N PHE A 51 6.47 7.93 11.38
CA PHE A 51 5.56 8.79 12.17
C PHE A 51 4.13 8.78 11.65
N GLY A 52 3.95 8.42 10.37
CA GLY A 52 2.67 8.50 9.69
C GLY A 52 1.78 7.29 9.92
N ALA A 53 2.35 6.12 10.20
CA ALA A 53 1.62 4.87 10.35
C ALA A 53 2.18 4.07 11.52
N GLY A 54 1.30 3.37 12.25
CA GLY A 54 1.75 2.37 13.21
C GLY A 54 2.21 1.12 12.45
N PHE A 55 3.46 0.69 12.66
CA PHE A 55 4.01 -0.52 12.07
C PHE A 55 4.04 -1.63 13.13
N PRO A 56 3.18 -2.66 13.04
CA PRO A 56 3.28 -3.83 13.90
C PRO A 56 4.65 -4.50 13.75
N GLN A 57 5.15 -5.11 14.83
CA GLN A 57 6.39 -5.88 14.77
C GLN A 57 6.24 -7.03 13.76
N GLY A 58 7.20 -7.15 12.83
CA GLY A 58 7.15 -8.17 11.78
C GLY A 58 6.05 -7.93 10.74
N CYS A 59 5.56 -6.69 10.60
CA CYS A 59 4.53 -6.37 9.62
C CYS A 59 4.97 -6.77 8.21
N CYS A 60 4.03 -7.27 7.43
CA CYS A 60 4.28 -7.60 6.02
C CYS A 60 3.59 -6.60 5.08
N ARG A 61 4.22 -6.27 3.95
CA ARG A 61 3.63 -5.47 2.87
C ARG A 61 3.67 -6.23 1.55
N ILE A 62 2.77 -5.88 0.63
CA ILE A 62 2.89 -6.33 -0.76
C ILE A 62 3.66 -5.29 -1.60
N SER A 63 4.56 -5.77 -2.46
CA SER A 63 5.23 -5.00 -3.50
C SER A 63 4.69 -5.42 -4.86
N TYR A 64 3.93 -4.53 -5.51
CA TYR A 64 3.38 -4.76 -6.86
C TYR A 64 3.63 -3.60 -7.82
N MET A 65 4.13 -2.47 -7.31
CA MET A 65 4.50 -1.33 -8.13
C MET A 65 5.95 -1.48 -8.60
N PRO A 66 6.32 -0.90 -9.75
CA PRO A 66 7.71 -0.92 -10.18
C PRO A 66 8.61 -0.18 -9.19
N LEU A 67 9.74 -0.79 -8.80
CA LEU A 67 10.75 -0.13 -7.96
C LEU A 67 11.35 1.12 -8.62
N ALA A 68 11.23 1.25 -9.94
CA ALA A 68 11.57 2.47 -10.68
C ALA A 68 10.79 3.71 -10.18
N HIS A 69 9.59 3.51 -9.61
CA HIS A 69 8.77 4.58 -9.06
C HIS A 69 9.21 4.92 -7.63
N ILE A 70 9.49 6.19 -7.36
CA ILE A 70 10.01 6.63 -6.04
C ILE A 70 9.08 6.25 -4.89
N TYR A 71 7.76 6.31 -5.09
CA TYR A 71 6.79 5.91 -4.05
C TYR A 71 6.99 4.47 -3.56
N GLU A 72 7.08 3.49 -4.47
CA GLU A 72 7.31 2.09 -4.07
C GLU A 72 8.64 1.92 -3.36
N ARG A 73 9.67 2.61 -3.84
CA ARG A 73 11.01 2.56 -3.27
C ARG A 73 11.05 3.08 -1.84
N ILE A 74 10.34 4.18 -1.56
CA ILE A 74 10.21 4.69 -0.20
C ILE A 74 9.41 3.71 0.67
N CYS A 75 8.32 3.13 0.17
CA CYS A 75 7.58 2.09 0.90
C CYS A 75 8.47 0.86 1.21
N GLU A 76 9.34 0.47 0.28
CA GLU A 76 10.31 -0.61 0.46
C GLU A 76 11.32 -0.30 1.56
N LEU A 77 11.94 0.88 1.50
CA LEU A 77 12.89 1.33 2.50
C LEU A 77 12.25 1.46 3.88
N THR A 78 11.02 1.96 3.97
CA THR A 78 10.27 2.00 5.24
C THR A 78 10.03 0.59 5.76
N GLY A 79 9.64 -0.37 4.91
CA GLY A 79 9.47 -1.77 5.29
C GLY A 79 10.75 -2.39 5.85
N ILE A 80 11.90 -2.12 5.21
CA ILE A 80 13.22 -2.58 5.68
C ILE A 80 13.56 -1.91 7.01
N LEU A 81 13.37 -0.59 7.12
CA LEU A 81 13.69 0.20 8.31
C LEU A 81 12.95 -0.29 9.57
N VAL A 82 11.70 -0.71 9.43
CA VAL A 82 10.89 -1.22 10.56
C VAL A 82 11.09 -2.72 10.83
N GLY A 83 12.00 -3.39 10.10
CA GLY A 83 12.22 -4.83 10.23
C GLY A 83 11.04 -5.67 9.71
N GLY A 84 10.34 -5.17 8.70
CA GLY A 84 9.17 -5.81 8.10
C GLY A 84 9.49 -6.86 7.03
N CYS A 85 8.42 -7.48 6.56
CA CYS A 85 8.34 -8.48 5.50
C CYS A 85 7.88 -7.81 4.19
N ILE A 86 8.46 -8.23 3.06
CA ILE A 86 8.06 -7.76 1.72
C ILE A 86 7.67 -8.98 0.90
N GLY A 87 6.40 -9.08 0.52
CA GLY A 87 5.94 -10.06 -0.45
C GLY A 87 5.84 -9.44 -1.84
N TYR A 88 6.62 -9.96 -2.79
CA TYR A 88 6.52 -9.55 -4.19
C TYR A 88 5.33 -10.26 -4.84
N PHE A 89 4.51 -9.49 -5.56
CA PHE A 89 3.41 -10.04 -6.33
C PHE A 89 3.90 -10.90 -7.51
N THR A 90 3.00 -11.67 -8.09
CA THR A 90 3.30 -12.62 -9.18
C THR A 90 3.69 -11.97 -10.52
N GLY A 91 3.61 -10.65 -10.62
CA GLY A 91 3.90 -9.91 -11.86
C GLY A 91 2.67 -9.58 -12.69
N ASP A 92 1.52 -10.23 -12.43
CA ASP A 92 0.26 -9.97 -13.13
C ASP A 92 -0.69 -9.08 -12.30
N PRO A 93 -0.99 -7.84 -12.75
CA PRO A 93 -1.97 -6.96 -12.10
C PRO A 93 -3.41 -7.53 -12.01
N LEU A 94 -3.74 -8.55 -12.80
CA LEU A 94 -5.02 -9.26 -12.69
C LEU A 94 -5.05 -10.17 -11.46
N CYS A 95 -3.92 -10.79 -11.11
CA CYS A 95 -3.74 -11.67 -9.96
C CYS A 95 -3.48 -10.92 -8.64
N LEU A 96 -3.23 -9.60 -8.68
CA LEU A 96 -2.89 -8.79 -7.51
C LEU A 96 -3.81 -9.01 -6.29
N MET A 97 -5.11 -9.18 -6.53
CA MET A 97 -6.07 -9.41 -5.44
C MET A 97 -5.92 -10.80 -4.83
N ASP A 98 -5.61 -11.81 -5.62
CA ASP A 98 -5.37 -13.18 -5.16
C ASP A 98 -4.04 -13.25 -4.40
N ASP A 99 -2.98 -12.59 -4.92
CA ASP A 99 -1.68 -12.46 -4.25
C ASP A 99 -1.83 -11.78 -2.88
N THR A 100 -2.64 -10.72 -2.82
CA THR A 100 -2.92 -10.01 -1.57
C THR A 100 -3.65 -10.90 -0.58
N ARG A 101 -4.60 -11.73 -1.02
CA ARG A 101 -5.31 -12.67 -0.14
C ARG A 101 -4.41 -13.79 0.35
N ALA A 102 -3.47 -14.26 -0.47
CA ALA A 102 -2.50 -15.27 -0.10
C ALA A 102 -1.49 -14.72 0.93
N LEU A 103 -0.94 -13.53 0.66
CA LEU A 103 0.07 -12.88 1.49
C LEU A 103 -0.49 -12.31 2.80
N LYS A 104 -1.75 -11.85 2.80
CA LYS A 104 -2.39 -11.12 3.91
C LYS A 104 -1.49 -10.00 4.46
N PRO A 105 -1.06 -9.05 3.60
CA PRO A 105 -0.19 -7.98 4.05
C PRO A 105 -0.91 -7.10 5.08
N HIS A 106 -0.13 -6.48 5.96
CA HIS A 106 -0.58 -5.42 6.87
C HIS A 106 -0.64 -4.08 6.12
N PHE A 107 0.23 -3.90 5.11
CA PHE A 107 0.31 -2.69 4.31
C PHE A 107 0.11 -2.97 2.83
N PHE A 108 -0.80 -2.22 2.22
CA PHE A 108 -1.07 -2.26 0.80
C PHE A 108 -0.88 -0.85 0.20
N PRO A 109 0.33 -0.53 -0.30
CA PRO A 109 0.58 0.78 -0.90
C PRO A 109 -0.34 0.97 -2.11
N SER A 110 -1.14 2.03 -2.12
CA SER A 110 -2.26 2.18 -3.06
C SER A 110 -2.09 3.42 -3.93
N VAL A 111 -2.44 3.29 -5.21
CA VAL A 111 -2.55 4.40 -6.15
C VAL A 111 -4.01 4.59 -6.58
N PRO A 112 -4.41 5.80 -7.04
CA PRO A 112 -5.80 6.10 -7.38
C PRO A 112 -6.45 5.09 -8.33
N ARG A 113 -5.69 4.56 -9.31
CA ARG A 113 -6.20 3.55 -10.25
C ARG A 113 -6.64 2.25 -9.56
N VAL A 114 -5.89 1.78 -8.58
CA VAL A 114 -6.23 0.55 -7.83
C VAL A 114 -7.42 0.82 -6.92
N LEU A 115 -7.40 1.93 -6.19
CA LEU A 115 -8.52 2.36 -5.35
C LEU A 115 -9.82 2.49 -6.14
N ASN A 116 -9.76 3.05 -7.35
CA ASN A 116 -10.90 3.15 -8.26
C ASN A 116 -11.41 1.77 -8.67
N ARG A 117 -10.53 0.81 -8.97
CA ARG A 117 -10.93 -0.57 -9.31
C ARG A 117 -11.67 -1.23 -8.15
N VAL A 118 -11.16 -1.05 -6.93
CA VAL A 118 -11.80 -1.54 -5.69
C VAL A 118 -13.17 -0.89 -5.48
N TYR A 119 -13.24 0.43 -5.67
CA TYR A 119 -14.49 1.19 -5.58
C TYR A 119 -15.53 0.72 -6.61
N GLN A 120 -15.15 0.57 -7.88
CA GLN A 120 -16.06 0.11 -8.94
C GLN A 120 -16.57 -1.31 -8.65
N ALA A 121 -15.71 -2.20 -8.14
CA ALA A 121 -16.13 -3.52 -7.69
C ALA A 121 -17.16 -3.44 -6.54
N ALA A 122 -16.96 -2.55 -5.57
CA ALA A 122 -17.91 -2.34 -4.48
C ALA A 122 -19.25 -1.76 -4.98
N VAL A 123 -19.23 -0.74 -5.84
CA VAL A 123 -20.44 -0.13 -6.41
C VAL A 123 -21.25 -1.13 -7.24
N SER A 124 -20.60 -2.05 -7.96
CA SER A 124 -21.30 -3.09 -8.73
C SER A 124 -22.18 -3.98 -7.86
N VAL A 125 -21.79 -4.25 -6.60
CA VAL A 125 -22.61 -4.98 -5.62
C VAL A 125 -23.83 -4.17 -5.24
N GLY A 126 -23.66 -2.85 -5.09
CA GLY A 126 -24.74 -1.92 -4.81
C GLY A 126 -25.73 -1.76 -5.95
N ASN A 127 -25.34 -1.99 -7.20
CA ASN A 127 -26.23 -1.84 -8.37
C ASN A 127 -27.11 -3.05 -8.65
N VAL A 128 -26.96 -4.15 -7.90
CA VAL A 128 -27.81 -5.33 -8.05
C VAL A 128 -29.25 -4.98 -7.65
N PRO A 129 -30.26 -5.22 -8.51
CA PRO A 129 -31.65 -4.91 -8.18
C PRO A 129 -32.17 -5.80 -7.04
N GLY A 130 -33.10 -5.23 -6.25
CA GLY A 130 -33.73 -5.88 -5.11
C GLY A 130 -33.01 -5.68 -3.77
N VAL A 131 -33.51 -6.41 -2.76
CA VAL A 131 -33.18 -6.21 -1.34
C VAL A 131 -31.68 -6.24 -1.05
N LYS A 132 -30.90 -7.04 -1.78
CA LYS A 132 -29.44 -7.13 -1.59
C LYS A 132 -28.70 -5.84 -1.97
N GLY A 133 -29.10 -5.19 -3.06
CA GLY A 133 -28.51 -3.90 -3.46
C GLY A 133 -28.98 -2.76 -2.58
N ASP A 134 -30.26 -2.76 -2.17
CA ASP A 134 -30.79 -1.79 -1.21
C ASP A 134 -30.01 -1.83 0.12
N ILE A 135 -29.84 -3.02 0.69
CA ILE A 135 -29.07 -3.23 1.92
C ILE A 135 -27.64 -2.71 1.78
N PHE A 136 -26.96 -2.99 0.67
CA PHE A 136 -25.59 -2.52 0.46
C PHE A 136 -25.51 -1.00 0.36
N ARG A 137 -26.42 -0.36 -0.40
CA ARG A 137 -26.47 1.11 -0.54
C ARG A 137 -26.74 1.79 0.80
N THR A 138 -27.72 1.30 1.56
CA THR A 138 -28.03 1.83 2.90
C THR A 138 -26.85 1.65 3.85
N ALA A 139 -26.18 0.49 3.84
CA ALA A 139 -25.01 0.23 4.67
C ALA A 139 -23.84 1.16 4.34
N LEU A 140 -23.58 1.38 3.04
CA LEU A 140 -22.53 2.28 2.57
C LEU A 140 -22.81 3.73 2.94
N GLN A 141 -24.03 4.21 2.67
CA GLN A 141 -24.44 5.57 3.01
C GLN A 141 -24.35 5.82 4.52
N THR A 142 -24.81 4.88 5.34
CA THR A 142 -24.75 4.99 6.81
C THR A 142 -23.29 5.16 7.29
N LYS A 143 -22.34 4.38 6.75
CA LYS A 143 -20.93 4.51 7.11
C LYS A 143 -20.32 5.83 6.61
N LEU A 144 -20.68 6.29 5.42
CA LEU A 144 -20.21 7.58 4.89
C LEU A 144 -20.73 8.74 5.74
N ASP A 145 -22.00 8.71 6.11
CA ASP A 145 -22.62 9.74 6.96
C ASP A 145 -21.99 9.78 8.36
N GLN A 146 -21.71 8.61 8.93
CA GLN A 146 -20.99 8.49 10.20
C GLN A 146 -19.56 9.03 10.06
N PHE A 147 -18.84 8.63 9.01
CA PHE A 147 -17.48 9.07 8.75
C PHE A 147 -17.38 10.59 8.59
N HIS A 148 -18.29 11.21 7.84
CA HIS A 148 -18.32 12.67 7.67
C HIS A 148 -18.63 13.41 8.98
N LYS A 149 -19.37 12.80 9.91
CA LYS A 149 -19.74 13.43 11.19
C LYS A 149 -18.70 13.24 12.28
N THR A 150 -18.07 12.08 12.36
CA THR A 150 -17.24 11.69 13.51
C THR A 150 -15.81 11.31 13.15
N GLY A 151 -15.49 11.18 11.86
CA GLY A 151 -14.22 10.61 11.39
C GLY A 151 -14.13 9.09 11.58
N VAL A 152 -15.16 8.45 12.15
CA VAL A 152 -15.16 7.01 12.42
C VAL A 152 -15.78 6.27 11.24
N ASN A 153 -15.05 5.30 10.70
CA ASN A 153 -15.47 4.49 9.55
C ASN A 153 -15.84 3.04 9.93
N THR A 154 -16.20 2.78 11.19
CA THR A 154 -16.64 1.47 11.69
C THR A 154 -18.10 1.54 12.13
N HIS A 155 -18.85 0.47 11.86
CA HIS A 155 -20.26 0.36 12.21
C HIS A 155 -20.62 -1.10 12.53
N LEU A 156 -20.98 -1.38 13.80
CA LEU A 156 -21.15 -2.75 14.32
C LEU A 156 -22.09 -3.63 13.48
N ILE A 157 -23.28 -3.14 13.16
CA ILE A 157 -24.31 -3.91 12.45
C ILE A 157 -23.93 -4.14 10.99
N TRP A 158 -23.61 -3.06 10.26
CA TRP A 158 -23.26 -3.13 8.84
C TRP A 158 -21.92 -3.82 8.58
N ASP A 159 -20.95 -3.69 9.48
CA ASP A 159 -19.67 -4.41 9.35
C ASP A 159 -19.87 -5.92 9.47
N ALA A 160 -20.74 -6.38 10.38
CA ALA A 160 -21.04 -7.80 10.54
C ALA A 160 -21.89 -8.36 9.38
N LEU A 161 -22.93 -7.63 8.95
CA LEU A 161 -23.93 -8.13 8.00
C LEU A 161 -23.51 -7.96 6.53
N VAL A 162 -22.91 -6.82 6.19
CA VAL A 162 -22.63 -6.42 4.80
C VAL A 162 -21.13 -6.44 4.55
N PHE A 163 -20.36 -5.66 5.30
CA PHE A 163 -18.95 -5.49 4.97
C PHE A 163 -18.10 -6.71 5.28
N ARG A 164 -18.49 -7.64 6.18
CA ARG A 164 -17.75 -8.91 6.39
C ARG A 164 -17.56 -9.72 5.10
N LYS A 165 -18.57 -9.76 4.23
CA LYS A 165 -18.50 -10.48 2.94
C LYS A 165 -17.76 -9.71 1.85
N VAL A 166 -17.68 -8.38 1.97
CA VAL A 166 -16.97 -7.50 1.02
C VAL A 166 -15.48 -7.43 1.40
N ARG A 167 -15.22 -7.34 2.72
CA ARG A 167 -13.93 -7.47 3.40
C ARG A 167 -13.18 -8.73 2.98
N SER A 168 -13.84 -9.89 3.08
CA SER A 168 -13.26 -11.18 2.69
C SER A 168 -12.94 -11.32 1.19
N ARG A 169 -13.48 -10.45 0.33
CA ARG A 169 -13.27 -10.51 -1.12
C ARG A 169 -12.29 -9.48 -1.66
N LEU A 170 -12.07 -8.36 -0.97
CA LEU A 170 -11.32 -7.25 -1.58
C LEU A 170 -10.69 -6.24 -0.63
N LEU A 171 -11.04 -6.23 0.66
CA LEU A 171 -10.98 -5.00 1.45
C LEU A 171 -10.36 -5.15 2.84
N ASP A 172 -10.06 -6.34 3.34
CA ASP A 172 -9.50 -6.46 4.70
C ASP A 172 -8.21 -5.65 4.88
N VAL A 173 -7.25 -5.78 3.97
CA VAL A 173 -5.98 -5.04 4.10
C VAL A 173 -6.12 -3.54 3.79
N VAL A 174 -6.82 -3.20 2.71
CA VAL A 174 -6.97 -1.80 2.28
C VAL A 174 -7.85 -1.01 3.25
N LEU A 175 -8.92 -1.62 3.79
CA LEU A 175 -9.75 -0.98 4.81
C LEU A 175 -9.09 -0.99 6.18
N GLU A 176 -8.40 -2.05 6.61
CA GLU A 176 -7.63 -1.98 7.87
C GLU A 176 -6.64 -0.82 7.82
N TRP A 177 -5.94 -0.63 6.70
CA TRP A 177 -5.07 0.53 6.51
C TRP A 177 -5.83 1.87 6.47
N LEU A 178 -6.96 1.98 5.77
CA LEU A 178 -7.79 3.20 5.74
C LEU A 178 -8.53 3.48 7.08
N THR A 179 -8.67 2.48 7.94
CA THR A 179 -9.37 2.55 9.24
C THR A 179 -8.40 2.67 10.41
N GLN A 180 -7.13 2.29 10.24
CA GLN A 180 -6.08 2.47 11.23
C GLN A 180 -5.48 3.87 11.13
N ARG A 181 -5.97 4.79 11.96
CA ARG A 181 -5.12 5.79 12.61
C ARG A 181 -5.60 6.09 14.03
N SER A 182 -4.62 6.40 14.88
CA SER A 182 -4.70 6.82 16.30
C SER A 182 -5.10 5.75 17.32
N GLY A 183 -4.15 4.84 17.60
CA GLY A 183 -3.82 4.44 18.97
C GLY A 183 -2.45 5.01 19.29
#